data_AF-A0A661DXU1-F1
#
_entry.id   AF-A0A661DXU1-F1
#
_cell.length_a   1.000
_cell.length_b   1.000
_cell.length_c   1.000
_cell.angle_alpha   90.00
_cell.angle_beta   90.00
_cell.angle_gamma   90.00
#
_symmetry.space_group_name_H-M   'P 1'
#
loop_
_entity.id
_entity.type
_entity.pdbx_description
1 polymer ?
#
loop_
_entity_poly.entity_id
_entity_poly.type
_entity_poly.pdbx_seq_one_letter_code
_entity_poly.pdbx_strand_id
1 'polypeptide(L)'
;QAVQQRIVLIGNAAHSLHPIAGQGFNLGLRDVAALADVLATTNKDCGDAQLLHDYKQWRQQDQDNVINTTDALVKLFSNNNPLLGHIRGAGLTVMDAIPPAKHWLAQKSMGLTRKQPRLGRGIAL
;
A
#
# COMPACT_ATOMS: atom_id res chain seq x y z
N GLN A 1 -2.65 -14.05 -9.44
CA GLN A 1 -1.24 -14.15 -8.97
C GLN A 1 -0.44 -13.13 -9.78
N ALA A 2 0.21 -12.14 -9.14
CA ALA A 2 0.74 -10.95 -9.83
C ALA A 2 2.01 -11.17 -10.68
N VAL A 3 2.67 -12.32 -10.54
CA VAL A 3 3.89 -12.67 -11.30
C VAL A 3 3.80 -14.13 -11.76
N GLN A 4 4.17 -14.36 -13.01
CA GLN A 4 4.39 -15.66 -13.64
C GLN A 4 5.76 -15.64 -14.35
N GLN A 5 6.15 -16.75 -14.98
CA GLN A 5 7.43 -16.85 -15.68
C GLN A 5 7.52 -15.77 -16.77
N ARG A 6 8.41 -14.79 -16.56
CA ARG A 6 8.63 -13.62 -17.43
C ARG A 6 7.40 -12.71 -17.64
N ILE A 7 6.39 -12.80 -16.77
CA ILE A 7 5.16 -12.00 -16.87
C ILE A 7 4.89 -11.34 -15.53
N VAL A 8 4.62 -10.04 -15.56
CA VAL A 8 4.21 -9.25 -14.39
C VAL A 8 2.88 -8.58 -14.69
N LEU A 9 1.92 -8.74 -13.79
CA LEU A 9 0.66 -8.02 -13.79
C LEU A 9 0.75 -6.87 -12.79
N ILE A 10 0.17 -5.72 -13.13
CA ILE A 10 0.26 -4.49 -12.32
C ILE A 10 -1.14 -3.88 -12.14
N GLY A 11 -1.37 -3.25 -10.98
CA GLY A 11 -2.59 -2.49 -10.72
C GLY A 11 -3.83 -3.39 -10.73
N ASN A 12 -4.91 -2.90 -11.36
CA ASN A 12 -6.19 -3.63 -11.39
C ASN A 12 -6.13 -4.94 -12.19
N ALA A 13 -5.13 -5.12 -13.07
CA ALA A 13 -4.89 -6.39 -13.73
C ALA A 13 -4.31 -7.45 -12.78
N ALA A 14 -3.65 -7.03 -11.71
CA ALA A 14 -3.10 -7.92 -10.69
C ALA A 14 -4.08 -8.17 -9.53
N HIS A 15 -4.97 -7.22 -9.23
CA HIS A 15 -5.88 -7.28 -8.09
C HIS A 15 -7.25 -6.64 -8.41
N SER A 16 -8.34 -7.37 -8.19
CA SER A 16 -9.69 -6.79 -8.13
C SER A 16 -9.94 -6.25 -6.71
N LEU A 17 -9.44 -5.05 -6.41
CA LEU A 17 -9.70 -4.40 -5.12
C LEU A 17 -11.13 -3.84 -5.08
N HIS A 18 -11.83 -4.07 -3.97
CA HIS A 18 -13.13 -3.45 -3.71
C HIS A 18 -12.96 -1.92 -3.77
N PRO A 19 -13.76 -1.18 -4.55
CA PRO A 19 -13.46 0.21 -4.89
C PRO A 19 -13.70 1.12 -3.69
N ILE A 20 -12.64 1.36 -2.91
CA ILE A 20 -12.51 2.60 -2.16
C ILE A 20 -11.84 3.59 -3.11
N ALA A 21 -12.63 4.53 -3.63
CA ALA A 21 -12.26 5.43 -4.72
C ALA A 21 -10.83 6.01 -4.52
N GLY A 22 -9.96 5.79 -5.50
CA GLY A 22 -8.59 6.33 -5.54
C GLY A 22 -7.47 5.39 -5.04
N GLN A 23 -7.74 4.39 -4.20
CA GLN A 23 -6.67 3.52 -3.66
C GLN A 23 -6.04 2.60 -4.71
N GLY A 24 -6.85 2.03 -5.63
CA GLY A 24 -6.36 1.13 -6.68
C GLY A 24 -5.42 1.81 -7.68
N PHE A 25 -5.71 3.06 -8.04
CA PHE A 25 -4.85 3.85 -8.93
C PHE A 25 -3.49 4.15 -8.28
N ASN A 26 -3.49 4.61 -7.02
CA ASN A 26 -2.26 4.88 -6.27
C ASN A 26 -1.42 3.62 -6.06
N LEU A 27 -2.05 2.47 -5.79
CA LEU A 27 -1.35 1.19 -5.73
C LEU A 27 -0.72 0.82 -7.07
N GLY A 28 -1.43 1.00 -8.19
CA GLY A 28 -0.89 0.77 -9.53
C GLY A 28 0.32 1.64 -9.86
N LEU A 29 0.29 2.94 -9.53
CA LEU A 29 1.46 3.81 -9.72
C LEU A 29 2.66 3.37 -8.88
N ARG A 30 2.42 2.92 -7.64
CA ARG A 30 3.46 2.40 -6.74
C ARG A 30 4.05 1.09 -7.26
N ASP A 31 3.23 0.23 -7.85
CA ASP A 31 3.67 -1.00 -8.51
C ASP A 31 4.58 -0.69 -9.70
N VAL A 32 4.19 0.24 -10.58
CA VAL A 32 5.02 0.68 -11.73
C VAL A 32 6.36 1.25 -11.25
N ALA A 33 6.33 2.14 -10.27
CA ALA A 33 7.55 2.76 -9.74
C ALA A 33 8.48 1.72 -9.09
N ALA A 34 7.93 0.75 -8.35
CA ALA A 34 8.70 -0.34 -7.75
C ALA A 34 9.29 -1.29 -8.79
N LEU A 35 8.54 -1.65 -9.83
CA LEU A 35 9.03 -2.50 -10.91
C LEU A 35 10.18 -1.80 -11.65
N ALA A 36 10.01 -0.52 -11.99
CA ALA A 36 11.04 0.27 -12.66
C ALA A 36 12.32 0.37 -11.82
N ASP A 37 12.21 0.54 -10.50
CA ASP A 37 13.36 0.61 -9.59
C ASP A 37 14.12 -0.72 -9.54
N VAL A 38 13.40 -1.85 -9.45
CA VAL A 38 14.02 -3.19 -9.45
C VAL A 38 14.71 -3.47 -10.79
N LEU A 39 14.08 -3.13 -11.92
CA LEU A 39 14.65 -3.33 -13.25
C LEU A 39 15.85 -2.42 -13.52
N ALA A 40 15.86 -1.19 -13.01
CA ALA A 40 16.98 -0.26 -13.21
C ALA A 40 18.20 -0.57 -12.34
N THR A 41 18.02 -1.25 -11.20
CA THR A 41 19.09 -1.48 -10.22
C THR A 41 19.97 -2.70 -10.55
N THR A 42 19.63 -3.50 -11.57
CA THR A 42 20.24 -4.79 -11.85
C THR A 42 20.49 -5.01 -13.33
N ASN A 43 21.61 -5.66 -13.67
CA ASN A 43 21.94 -6.09 -15.03
C ASN A 43 21.40 -7.50 -15.36
N LYS A 44 20.60 -8.09 -14.48
CA LYS A 44 19.96 -9.39 -14.73
C LYS A 44 18.90 -9.25 -15.83
N ASP A 45 18.58 -10.37 -16.47
CA ASP A 45 17.44 -10.45 -17.39
C ASP A 45 16.15 -10.01 -16.68
N CYS A 46 15.32 -9.22 -17.38
CA CYS A 46 14.10 -8.64 -16.81
C CYS A 46 13.05 -9.69 -16.42
N GLY A 47 13.16 -10.90 -16.96
CA GLY A 47 12.33 -12.06 -16.63
C GLY A 47 12.95 -12.99 -15.59
N ASP A 48 14.07 -12.63 -14.97
CA ASP A 48 14.75 -13.43 -13.95
C ASP A 48 13.80 -13.77 -12.80
N ALA A 49 13.70 -15.05 -12.47
CA ALA A 49 12.72 -15.54 -11.51
C ALA A 49 12.96 -14.96 -10.11
N GLN A 50 14.22 -14.79 -9.71
CA GLN A 50 14.56 -14.22 -8.40
C GLN A 50 14.21 -12.72 -8.36
N LEU A 51 14.57 -11.98 -9.40
CA LEU A 51 14.23 -10.55 -9.54
C LEU A 51 12.71 -10.32 -9.42
N LEU A 52 11.93 -11.09 -10.19
CA LEU A 52 10.48 -10.98 -10.17
C LEU A 52 9.87 -11.45 -8.83
N HIS A 53 10.50 -12.41 -8.16
CA HIS A 53 10.13 -12.84 -6.81
C HIS A 53 10.34 -11.73 -5.78
N ASP A 54 11.49 -11.07 -5.80
CA ASP A 54 11.83 -9.98 -4.87
C ASP A 54 10.90 -8.78 -5.08
N TYR A 55 10.60 -8.43 -6.33
CA TYR A 55 9.57 -7.44 -6.67
C TYR A 55 8.22 -7.83 -6.06
N LYS A 56 7.77 -9.07 -6.29
CA LYS A 56 6.49 -9.57 -5.77
C LYS A 56 6.43 -9.49 -4.24
N GLN A 57 7.48 -9.91 -3.54
CA GLN A 57 7.51 -9.83 -2.07
C GLN A 57 7.40 -8.40 -1.58
N TRP A 58 8.10 -7.46 -2.23
CA TRP A 58 8.03 -6.04 -1.87
C TRP A 58 6.61 -5.47 -2.08
N ARG A 59 5.92 -5.87 -3.14
CA ARG A 59 4.55 -5.40 -3.43
C ARG A 59 3.47 -6.06 -2.58
N GLN A 60 3.58 -7.37 -2.34
CA GLN A 60 2.62 -8.12 -1.52
C GLN A 60 2.49 -7.49 -0.14
N GLN A 61 3.62 -7.18 0.50
CA GLN A 61 3.61 -6.54 1.81
C GLN A 61 2.88 -5.20 1.80
N ASP A 62 3.05 -4.39 0.75
CA ASP A 62 2.41 -3.08 0.61
C ASP A 62 0.89 -3.22 0.47
N GLN A 63 0.47 -4.12 -0.42
CA GLN A 63 -0.93 -4.45 -0.70
C GLN A 63 -1.66 -4.98 0.53
N ASP A 64 -1.06 -5.94 1.24
CA ASP A 64 -1.65 -6.55 2.43
C ASP A 64 -1.97 -5.48 3.50
N ASN A 65 -1.13 -4.45 3.66
CA ASN A 65 -1.47 -3.39 4.62
C ASN A 65 -2.61 -2.53 4.15
N VAL A 66 -2.65 -2.17 2.85
CA VAL A 66 -3.73 -1.32 2.35
C VAL A 66 -5.05 -2.05 2.53
N ILE A 67 -5.10 -3.33 2.16
CA ILE A 67 -6.29 -4.19 2.36
C ILE A 67 -6.64 -4.27 3.84
N ASN A 68 -5.70 -4.69 4.71
CA ASN A 68 -5.97 -4.87 6.13
C ASN A 68 -6.37 -3.57 6.84
N THR A 69 -5.73 -2.45 6.48
CA THR A 69 -6.05 -1.13 7.07
C THR A 69 -7.44 -0.68 6.64
N THR A 70 -7.74 -0.81 5.36
CA THR A 70 -9.05 -0.49 4.81
C THR A 70 -10.14 -1.37 5.44
N ASP A 71 -9.95 -2.68 5.50
CA ASP A 71 -10.90 -3.62 6.10
C ASP A 71 -11.11 -3.33 7.59
N ALA A 72 -10.04 -3.01 8.32
CA ALA A 72 -10.11 -2.63 9.73
C ALA A 72 -10.91 -1.34 9.91
N LEU A 73 -10.70 -0.32 9.07
CA LEU A 73 -11.46 0.92 9.10
C LEU A 73 -12.95 0.68 8.81
N VAL A 74 -13.26 -0.08 7.76
CA VAL A 74 -14.65 -0.43 7.43
C VAL A 74 -15.30 -1.18 8.59
N LYS A 75 -14.63 -2.18 9.17
CA LYS A 75 -15.15 -2.91 10.33
C LYS A 75 -15.34 -2.02 11.54
N LEU A 76 -14.41 -1.11 11.80
CA LEU A 76 -14.46 -0.19 12.95
C LEU A 76 -15.63 0.79 12.82
N PHE A 77 -15.88 1.34 11.62
CA PHE A 77 -16.87 2.40 11.41
C PHE A 77 -18.25 1.90 10.99
N SER A 78 -18.36 0.78 10.29
CA SER A 78 -19.64 0.26 9.75
C SER A 78 -20.41 -0.66 10.70
N ASN A 79 -20.03 -0.73 11.98
CA ASN A 79 -20.76 -1.49 12.99
C ASN A 79 -21.59 -0.58 13.92
N ASN A 80 -22.74 -1.10 14.38
CA ASN A 80 -23.66 -0.43 15.30
C ASN A 80 -23.43 -0.81 16.78
N ASN A 81 -22.26 -1.32 17.15
CA ASN A 81 -21.99 -1.69 18.53
C ASN A 81 -21.75 -0.42 19.38
N PRO A 82 -22.57 -0.15 20.42
CA PRO A 82 -22.47 1.08 21.21
C PRO A 82 -21.14 1.19 21.97
N LEU A 83 -20.57 0.08 22.43
CA LEU A 83 -19.26 0.08 23.09
C LEU A 83 -18.14 0.48 22.13
N LEU A 84 -18.17 -0.07 20.91
CA LEU A 84 -17.25 0.35 19.84
C LEU A 84 -17.49 1.79 19.39
N GLY A 85 -18.72 2.30 19.50
CA GLY A 85 -19.05 3.71 19.31
C GLY A 85 -18.32 4.63 20.29
N HIS A 86 -18.36 4.32 21.58
CA HIS A 86 -17.65 5.09 22.61
C HIS A 86 -16.13 5.02 22.46
N ILE A 87 -15.58 3.83 22.15
CA ILE A 87 -14.15 3.66 21.90
C ILE A 87 -13.70 4.49 20.68
N ARG A 88 -14.48 4.49 19.58
CA ARG A 88 -14.22 5.34 18.41
C ARG A 88 -14.19 6.82 18.78
N GLY A 89 -15.21 7.28 19.51
CA GLY A 89 -15.31 8.68 19.94
C GLY A 89 -14.11 9.09 20.79
N ALA A 90 -13.76 8.29 21.81
CA ALA A 90 -12.59 8.54 22.64
C ALA A 90 -11.29 8.53 21.84
N GLY A 91 -11.12 7.58 20.91
CA GLY A 91 -9.95 7.50 20.04
C GLY A 91 -9.79 8.71 19.13
N LEU A 92 -10.89 9.24 18.56
CA LEU A 92 -10.87 10.46 17.76
C LEU A 92 -10.52 11.69 18.59
N THR A 93 -11.07 11.83 19.80
CA THR A 93 -10.73 12.92 20.72
C THR A 93 -9.25 12.89 21.12
N VAL A 94 -8.70 11.71 21.42
CA VAL A 94 -7.27 11.54 21.71
C VAL A 94 -6.42 11.89 20.50
N MET A 95 -6.85 11.50 19.30
CA MET A 95 -6.18 11.85 18.05
C MET A 95 -6.10 13.36 17.81
N ASP A 96 -7.18 14.09 18.07
CA ASP A 96 -7.20 15.54 17.94
C ASP A 96 -6.38 16.23 19.03
N ALA A 97 -6.26 15.63 20.22
CA ALA A 97 -5.43 16.14 21.31
C ALA A 97 -3.92 15.93 21.09
N ILE A 98 -3.50 15.03 20.18
CA ILE A 98 -2.09 14.68 19.94
C ILE A 98 -1.72 14.88 18.46
N PRO A 99 -1.39 16.12 18.03
CA PRO A 99 -1.07 16.45 16.64
C PRO A 99 0.04 15.59 16.01
N PRO A 100 1.14 15.22 16.70
CA PRO A 100 2.15 14.32 16.13
C PRO A 100 1.60 12.95 15.76
N ALA A 101 0.69 12.41 16.58
CA ALA A 101 0.11 11.09 16.35
C ALA A 101 -0.87 11.13 15.17
N LYS A 102 -1.65 12.22 15.04
CA LYS A 102 -2.48 12.51 13.85
C LYS A 102 -1.64 12.61 12.58
N HIS A 103 -0.51 13.30 12.65
CA HIS A 103 0.39 13.46 11.51
C HIS A 103 1.03 12.12 11.09
N TRP A 104 1.47 11.32 12.06
CA TRP A 104 2.00 9.98 11.80
C TRP A 104 0.96 9.06 11.15
N LEU A 105 -0.29 9.09 11.61
CA LEU A 105 -1.38 8.33 10.99
C LEU A 105 -1.66 8.79 9.55
N ALA A 106 -1.68 10.11 9.29
CA ALA A 106 -1.83 10.64 7.94
C ALA A 106 -0.69 10.16 7.02
N GLN A 107 0.57 10.23 7.47
CA GLN A 107 1.72 9.74 6.70
C GLN A 107 1.63 8.24 6.41
N LYS A 108 1.16 7.45 7.39
CA LYS A 108 0.94 6.01 7.25
C LYS A 108 -0.14 5.72 6.21
N SER A 109 -1.26 6.44 6.25
CA SER A 109 -2.35 6.33 5.27
C SER A 109 -1.93 6.75 3.86
N MET A 110 -1.01 7.71 3.73
CA MET A 110 -0.41 8.11 2.45
C MET A 110 0.68 7.12 1.94
N GLY A 111 1.05 6.11 2.73
CA GLY A 111 2.09 5.14 2.35
C GLY A 111 3.52 5.71 2.37
N LEU A 112 3.76 6.78 3.14
CA LEU A 112 5.06 7.46 3.24
C LEU A 112 6.04 6.80 4.23
N THR A 113 5.55 5.94 5.12
CA THR A 113 6.34 5.35 6.21
C THR A 113 7.10 4.07 5.83
N ARG A 114 7.22 3.73 4.54
CA ARG A 114 7.84 2.46 4.07
C ARG A 114 8.87 2.70 2.98
N LYS A 115 9.61 1.64 2.61
CA LYS A 115 10.53 1.63 1.47
C LYS A 115 9.78 2.08 0.21
N GLN A 116 10.13 3.26 -0.28
CA GLN A 116 9.57 3.84 -1.49
C GLN A 116 10.54 3.70 -2.66
N PRO A 117 10.02 3.41 -3.87
CA PRO A 117 10.83 3.43 -5.07
C PRO A 117 11.41 4.82 -5.34
N ARG A 118 12.53 4.89 -6.07
CA ARG A 118 13.18 6.17 -6.47
C ARG A 118 12.19 7.17 -7.08
N LEU A 119 11.39 6.72 -8.05
CA LEU A 119 10.37 7.56 -8.68
C LEU A 119 9.28 8.03 -7.70
N GLY A 120 8.93 7.22 -6.70
CA GLY A 120 7.99 7.61 -5.65
C GLY A 120 8.52 8.71 -4.71
N ARG A 121 9.84 8.90 -4.69
CA ARG A 121 10.53 9.97 -3.96
C ARG A 121 10.91 11.17 -4.83
N GLY A 122 10.55 11.16 -6.13
CA GLY A 122 10.98 12.18 -7.08
C GLY A 122 12.45 12.08 -7.51
N ILE A 123 13.08 10.91 -7.33
CA ILE A 123 14.46 10.63 -7.73
C ILE A 123 14.43 9.87 -9.06
N ALA A 124 15.27 10.26 -10.02
CA ALA A 124 15.45 9.53 -11.28
C ALA A 124 15.94 8.09 -11.03
N LEU A 125 15.74 7.18 -12.01
CA LEU A 125 16.19 5.78 -11.98
C LEU A 125 17.70 5.61 -12.25
#